data_AF-A0A0N7F2M5-F1
#
_entry.id   AF-A0A0N7F2M5-F1
#
_cell.length_a   1.000
_cell.length_b   1.000
_cell.length_c   1.000
_cell.angle_alpha   90.00
_cell.angle_beta   90.00
_cell.angle_gamma   90.00
#
_symmetry.space_group_name_H-M   'P 1'
#
loop_
_entity.id
_entity.type
_entity.pdbx_description
1 polymer ?
#
loop_
_entity_poly.entity_id
_entity_poly.type
_entity_poly.pdbx_seq_one_letter_code
_entity_poly.pdbx_strand_id
1 'polypeptide(L)'
;MREHLMTDYAFPKTPEIEEAYRAAYRALEALVPPRTVTAEGESDFAEVMSQFRMLVDSAEFAVASQLGPAISWRAPLREGDWGLVLSGVDLDNKAYDFGEFQLGIDAFEGPTGNWHGSALNRAGMAYKRAGRWDHPPDESGVWLLMLAPVSASGREDGTWFYSGRLAGFVIVYDRDEDGAYESVGHIWTATAWQRRGIARRLLAEARSRFPVTSVEGPYTEAGAAFLSACPAPKPPPQS
;
A
#
# COMPACT_ATOMS: atom_id res chain seq x y z
N MET A 1 -35.67 65.10 1.77
CA MET A 1 -35.77 63.79 1.11
C MET A 1 -34.39 63.16 1.13
N ARG A 2 -34.13 62.21 2.02
CA ARG A 2 -32.87 61.44 2.06
C ARG A 2 -33.10 60.20 1.22
N GLU A 3 -32.52 60.14 0.03
CA GLU A 3 -32.46 58.89 -0.73
C GLU A 3 -31.48 57.94 -0.04
N HIS A 4 -32.00 56.81 0.42
CA HIS A 4 -31.22 55.65 0.80
C HIS A 4 -30.66 55.01 -0.47
N LEU A 5 -29.37 55.22 -0.74
CA LEU A 5 -28.58 54.31 -1.57
C LEU A 5 -28.36 53.03 -0.75
N MET A 6 -29.35 52.13 -0.76
CA MET A 6 -29.09 50.71 -0.49
C MET A 6 -28.40 50.17 -1.74
N THR A 7 -27.09 49.98 -1.65
CA THR A 7 -26.35 49.17 -2.61
C THR A 7 -26.88 47.75 -2.50
N ASP A 8 -27.63 47.31 -3.52
CA ASP A 8 -27.99 45.90 -3.74
C ASP A 8 -26.72 45.11 -4.10
N TYR A 9 -25.84 44.94 -3.12
CA TYR A 9 -24.69 44.06 -3.24
C TYR A 9 -25.17 42.62 -3.02
N ALA A 10 -25.49 41.94 -4.11
CA ALA A 10 -25.61 40.49 -4.10
C ALA A 10 -24.20 39.88 -4.09
N PHE A 11 -23.92 39.01 -3.13
CA PHE A 11 -22.70 38.21 -3.19
C PHE A 11 -22.67 37.46 -4.52
N PRO A 12 -21.52 37.46 -5.23
CA PRO A 12 -21.39 36.70 -6.46
C PRO A 12 -21.69 35.23 -6.16
N LYS A 13 -22.39 34.57 -7.09
CA LYS A 13 -22.58 33.12 -7.02
C LYS A 13 -21.22 32.45 -6.87
N THR A 14 -21.13 31.47 -5.98
CA THR A 14 -19.94 30.65 -5.82
C THR A 14 -19.53 30.08 -7.18
N PRO A 15 -18.27 30.24 -7.62
CA PRO A 15 -17.81 29.64 -8.87
C PRO A 15 -17.94 28.12 -8.85
N GLU A 16 -18.30 27.51 -9.98
CA GLU A 16 -18.45 26.04 -10.11
C GLU A 16 -17.21 25.27 -9.65
N ILE A 17 -16.02 25.83 -9.86
CA ILE A 17 -14.76 25.23 -9.43
C ILE A 17 -14.62 25.18 -7.90
N GLU A 18 -15.12 26.18 -7.17
CA GLU A 18 -15.13 26.17 -5.71
C GLU A 18 -16.12 25.11 -5.19
N GLU A 19 -17.30 25.01 -5.81
CA GLU A 19 -18.28 23.96 -5.46
C GLU A 19 -17.70 22.56 -5.66
N ALA A 20 -16.96 22.34 -6.76
CA ALA A 20 -16.29 21.08 -7.04
C ALA A 20 -15.22 20.75 -5.99
N TYR A 21 -14.39 21.72 -5.60
CA TYR A 21 -13.38 21.53 -4.56
C TYR A 21 -14.00 21.21 -3.21
N ARG A 22 -15.06 21.94 -2.81
CA ARG A 22 -15.78 21.68 -1.55
C ARG A 22 -16.43 20.30 -1.54
N ALA A 23 -17.02 19.89 -2.66
CA ALA A 23 -17.58 18.55 -2.80
C ALA A 23 -16.50 17.46 -2.68
N ALA A 24 -15.36 17.63 -3.36
CA ALA A 24 -14.23 16.72 -3.25
C ALA A 24 -13.65 16.68 -1.83
N TYR A 25 -13.52 17.83 -1.18
CA TYR A 25 -13.05 17.94 0.19
C TYR A 25 -13.95 17.14 1.14
N ARG A 26 -15.27 17.36 1.11
CA ARG A 26 -16.23 16.59 1.93
C ARG A 26 -16.14 15.09 1.68
N ALA A 27 -15.97 14.68 0.42
CA ALA A 27 -15.85 13.27 0.07
C ALA A 27 -14.56 12.65 0.64
N LEU A 28 -13.44 13.36 0.59
CA LEU A 28 -12.16 12.89 1.13
C LEU A 28 -12.15 12.92 2.67
N GLU A 29 -12.79 13.93 3.29
CA GLU A 29 -12.95 14.04 4.74
C GLU A 29 -13.63 12.80 5.33
N ALA A 30 -14.63 12.27 4.63
CA ALA A 30 -15.34 11.05 5.04
C ALA A 30 -14.46 9.79 5.07
N LEU A 31 -13.28 9.80 4.43
CA LEU A 31 -12.36 8.66 4.37
C LEU A 31 -11.29 8.69 5.46
N VAL A 32 -11.07 9.83 6.12
CA VAL A 32 -9.98 10.02 7.07
C VAL A 32 -10.48 10.04 8.52
N PRO A 33 -9.61 9.83 9.52
CA PRO A 33 -10.02 9.93 10.91
C PRO A 33 -10.63 11.30 11.24
N PRO A 34 -11.60 11.35 12.18
CA PRO A 34 -12.16 12.62 12.64
C PRO A 34 -11.06 13.59 13.12
N ARG A 35 -11.24 14.88 12.84
CA ARG A 35 -10.32 15.96 13.23
C ARG A 35 -8.93 15.90 12.58
N THR A 36 -8.78 15.18 11.46
CA THR A 36 -7.57 15.27 10.63
C THR A 36 -7.43 16.67 10.01
N VAL A 37 -8.57 17.26 9.64
CA VAL A 37 -8.70 18.60 9.03
C VAL A 37 -9.90 19.33 9.64
N THR A 38 -10.02 20.63 9.40
CA THR A 38 -11.22 21.40 9.75
C THR A 38 -12.38 20.96 8.87
N ALA A 39 -13.58 20.81 9.43
CA ALA A 39 -14.75 20.39 8.66
C ALA A 39 -15.09 21.41 7.57
N GLU A 40 -15.51 20.97 6.39
CA GLU A 40 -15.74 21.88 5.25
C GLU A 40 -16.73 23.02 5.57
N GLY A 41 -17.78 22.73 6.35
CA GLY A 41 -18.78 23.72 6.74
C GLY A 41 -18.28 24.79 7.73
N GLU A 42 -17.10 24.59 8.32
CA GLU A 42 -16.44 25.51 9.23
C GLU A 42 -15.28 26.26 8.56
N SER A 43 -14.90 25.87 7.34
CA SER A 43 -13.73 26.38 6.61
C SER A 43 -14.12 27.35 5.49
N ASP A 44 -13.38 28.46 5.39
CA ASP A 44 -13.41 29.28 4.17
C ASP A 44 -12.71 28.57 2.99
N PHE A 45 -12.83 29.12 1.78
CA PHE A 45 -12.29 28.46 0.59
C PHE A 45 -10.75 28.41 0.60
N ALA A 46 -10.08 29.41 1.17
CA ALA A 46 -8.63 29.42 1.26
C ALA A 46 -8.14 28.33 2.22
N GLU A 47 -8.84 28.12 3.33
CA GLU A 47 -8.57 27.03 4.26
C GLU A 47 -8.79 25.66 3.60
N VAL A 48 -9.92 25.46 2.91
CA VAL A 48 -10.19 24.24 2.11
C VAL A 48 -9.04 23.95 1.15
N MET A 49 -8.58 24.95 0.39
CA MET A 49 -7.47 24.80 -0.55
C MET A 49 -6.15 24.48 0.14
N SER A 50 -5.88 25.11 1.30
CA SER A 50 -4.65 24.88 2.06
C SER A 50 -4.56 23.45 2.63
N GLN A 51 -5.69 22.87 3.01
CA GLN A 51 -5.77 21.54 3.63
C GLN A 51 -5.98 20.42 2.59
N PHE A 52 -6.42 20.74 1.36
CA PHE A 52 -6.82 19.77 0.35
C PHE A 52 -5.76 18.71 0.06
N ARG A 53 -4.50 19.11 -0.14
CA ARG A 53 -3.40 18.17 -0.44
C ARG A 53 -3.18 17.17 0.70
N MET A 54 -3.15 17.65 1.94
CA MET A 54 -3.02 16.81 3.12
C MET A 54 -4.17 15.81 3.23
N LEU A 55 -5.38 16.24 2.86
CA LEU A 55 -6.57 15.42 2.88
C LEU A 55 -6.52 14.32 1.81
N VAL A 56 -6.07 14.64 0.60
CA VAL A 56 -5.79 13.65 -0.46
C VAL A 56 -4.78 12.61 0.03
N ASP A 57 -3.64 13.04 0.57
CA ASP A 57 -2.59 12.15 1.06
C ASP A 57 -3.11 11.23 2.19
N SER A 58 -3.91 11.78 3.09
CA SER A 58 -4.52 11.04 4.20
C SER A 58 -5.57 10.03 3.73
N ALA A 59 -6.39 10.40 2.73
CA ALA A 59 -7.39 9.52 2.14
C ALA A 59 -6.72 8.38 1.36
N GLU A 60 -5.69 8.67 0.55
CA GLU A 60 -4.91 7.66 -0.14
C GLU A 60 -4.28 6.66 0.85
N PHE A 61 -3.77 7.16 1.97
CA PHE A 61 -3.21 6.31 3.01
C PHE A 61 -4.26 5.42 3.70
N ALA A 62 -5.45 5.97 3.97
CA ALA A 62 -6.58 5.19 4.48
C ALA A 62 -6.99 4.08 3.50
N VAL A 63 -7.07 4.40 2.21
CA VAL A 63 -7.34 3.43 1.14
C VAL A 63 -6.25 2.37 1.06
N ALA A 64 -4.97 2.74 1.12
CA ALA A 64 -3.86 1.79 1.08
C ALA A 64 -3.91 0.79 2.25
N SER A 65 -4.30 1.26 3.44
CA SER A 65 -4.48 0.40 4.62
C SER A 65 -5.64 -0.60 4.49
N GLN A 66 -6.69 -0.20 3.76
CA GLN A 66 -7.89 -1.02 3.58
C GLN A 66 -7.75 -1.99 2.40
N LEU A 67 -7.38 -1.48 1.22
CA LEU A 67 -7.42 -2.21 -0.04
C LEU A 67 -6.03 -2.61 -0.56
N GLY A 68 -4.96 -2.06 0.01
CA GLY A 68 -3.62 -2.10 -0.56
C GLY A 68 -3.33 -0.87 -1.42
N PRO A 69 -2.06 -0.41 -1.47
CA PRO A 69 -1.68 0.65 -2.40
C PRO A 69 -1.87 0.20 -3.85
N ALA A 70 -2.13 1.17 -4.73
CA ALA A 70 -2.14 0.91 -6.16
C ALA A 70 -0.73 0.52 -6.60
N ILE A 71 -0.64 -0.46 -7.49
CA ILE A 71 0.63 -0.94 -8.03
C ILE A 71 0.42 -1.44 -9.46
N SER A 72 1.40 -1.21 -10.32
CA SER A 72 1.42 -1.72 -11.68
C SER A 72 2.52 -2.75 -11.91
N TRP A 73 2.35 -3.60 -12.91
CA TRP A 73 3.36 -4.56 -13.34
C TRP A 73 3.13 -4.99 -14.78
N ARG A 74 4.12 -5.65 -15.36
CA ARG A 74 4.08 -6.21 -16.70
C ARG A 74 4.17 -7.72 -16.62
N ALA A 75 3.32 -8.43 -17.37
CA ALA A 75 3.33 -9.89 -17.44
C ALA A 75 2.74 -10.37 -18.78
N PRO A 76 2.91 -11.66 -19.14
CA PRO A 76 2.11 -12.26 -20.21
C PRO A 76 0.61 -12.11 -19.99
N LEU A 77 -0.19 -12.18 -21.07
CA LEU A 77 -1.64 -12.21 -20.96
C LEU A 77 -2.08 -13.46 -20.18
N ARG A 78 -2.98 -13.28 -19.22
CA ARG A 78 -3.67 -14.38 -18.54
C ARG A 78 -5.13 -14.39 -18.98
N GLU A 79 -5.54 -15.47 -19.61
CA GLU A 79 -6.95 -15.72 -19.93
C GLU A 79 -7.71 -16.19 -18.68
N GLY A 80 -9.00 -15.83 -18.59
CA GLY A 80 -9.88 -16.23 -17.49
C GLY A 80 -9.79 -15.35 -16.24
N ASP A 81 -10.13 -15.92 -15.09
CA ASP A 81 -10.08 -15.21 -13.80
C ASP A 81 -8.61 -15.01 -13.36
N TRP A 82 -8.22 -13.75 -13.18
CA TRP A 82 -6.82 -13.39 -12.91
C TRP A 82 -6.36 -13.79 -11.50
N GLY A 83 -7.29 -13.92 -10.55
CA GLY A 83 -6.99 -14.31 -9.17
C GLY A 83 -5.91 -13.45 -8.50
N LEU A 84 -5.37 -13.91 -7.38
CA LEU A 84 -4.22 -13.25 -6.75
C LEU A 84 -2.90 -13.76 -7.35
N VAL A 85 -2.00 -12.82 -7.61
CA VAL A 85 -0.68 -13.05 -8.22
C VAL A 85 0.41 -12.92 -7.17
N LEU A 86 1.39 -13.81 -7.20
CA LEU A 86 2.57 -13.73 -6.35
C LEU A 86 3.73 -13.14 -7.18
N SER A 87 4.44 -12.18 -6.61
CA SER A 87 5.66 -11.59 -7.16
C SER A 87 6.69 -11.42 -6.03
N GLY A 88 7.93 -11.09 -6.37
CA GLY A 88 8.91 -10.69 -5.36
C GLY A 88 10.00 -9.81 -5.94
N VAL A 89 10.71 -9.09 -5.08
CA VAL A 89 11.82 -8.21 -5.44
C VAL A 89 12.91 -8.28 -4.38
N ASP A 90 14.17 -8.40 -4.82
CA ASP A 90 15.37 -8.26 -3.97
C ASP A 90 15.84 -6.80 -3.96
N LEU A 91 15.69 -6.11 -2.82
CA LEU A 91 16.13 -4.73 -2.68
C LEU A 91 17.61 -4.59 -2.24
N ASP A 92 18.21 -5.65 -1.71
CA ASP A 92 19.60 -5.62 -1.25
C ASP A 92 20.59 -5.77 -2.43
N ASN A 93 20.25 -6.57 -3.44
CA ASN A 93 21.12 -6.88 -4.59
C ASN A 93 20.79 -6.12 -5.88
N LYS A 94 20.12 -4.96 -5.79
CA LYS A 94 19.70 -4.13 -6.93
C LYS A 94 18.74 -4.84 -7.91
N ALA A 95 17.58 -5.24 -7.38
CA ALA A 95 16.33 -5.50 -8.08
C ALA A 95 16.36 -6.60 -9.16
N TYR A 96 16.39 -7.86 -8.70
CA TYR A 96 15.80 -8.94 -9.49
C TYR A 96 14.35 -9.09 -9.07
N ASP A 97 13.43 -8.75 -9.97
CA ASP A 97 12.05 -9.22 -9.86
C ASP A 97 12.09 -10.76 -9.96
N PHE A 98 11.56 -11.44 -8.95
CA PHE A 98 11.48 -12.88 -8.94
C PHE A 98 10.15 -13.34 -9.56
N GLY A 99 10.21 -13.84 -10.78
CA GLY A 99 9.08 -14.48 -11.46
C GLY A 99 8.89 -14.00 -12.90
N GLU A 100 7.71 -14.28 -13.47
CA GLU A 100 7.32 -13.84 -14.82
C GLU A 100 6.81 -12.39 -14.87
N PHE A 101 6.80 -11.70 -13.72
CA PHE A 101 6.21 -10.38 -13.54
C PHE A 101 7.33 -9.37 -13.35
N GLN A 102 7.28 -8.28 -14.12
CA GLN A 102 8.15 -7.13 -13.90
C GLN A 102 7.36 -6.02 -13.22
N LEU A 103 7.75 -5.61 -12.02
CA LEU A 103 7.04 -4.53 -11.31
C LEU A 103 7.21 -3.21 -12.05
N GLY A 104 6.15 -2.38 -12.00
CA GLY A 104 6.20 -1.03 -12.52
C GLY A 104 7.07 -0.12 -11.66
N ILE A 105 7.51 1.00 -12.25
CA ILE A 105 8.35 1.98 -11.55
C ILE A 105 7.65 2.56 -10.31
N ASP A 106 6.31 2.60 -10.30
CA ASP A 106 5.48 3.03 -9.17
C ASP A 106 5.62 2.12 -7.94
N ALA A 107 6.12 0.89 -8.10
CA ALA A 107 6.47 0.04 -6.96
C ALA A 107 7.61 0.63 -6.14
N PHE A 108 8.56 1.30 -6.80
CA PHE A 108 9.83 1.76 -6.23
C PHE A 108 9.90 3.27 -6.06
N GLU A 109 9.23 4.02 -6.93
CA GLU A 109 9.29 5.47 -6.97
C GLU A 109 7.92 6.11 -6.72
N GLY A 110 7.88 7.03 -5.77
CA GLY A 110 6.76 7.94 -5.56
C GLY A 110 6.84 9.19 -6.46
N PRO A 111 5.99 10.19 -6.22
CA PRO A 111 5.86 11.37 -7.10
C PRO A 111 7.14 12.18 -7.31
N THR A 112 8.11 12.05 -6.41
CA THR A 112 9.41 12.75 -6.48
C THR A 112 10.53 11.89 -7.07
N GLY A 113 10.24 10.69 -7.58
CA GLY A 113 11.25 9.78 -8.15
C GLY A 113 12.14 9.09 -7.11
N ASN A 114 11.66 8.96 -5.86
CA ASN A 114 12.36 8.29 -4.77
C ASN A 114 11.41 7.32 -4.05
N TRP A 115 11.91 6.54 -3.10
CA TRP A 115 11.10 5.61 -2.29
C TRP A 115 9.80 6.19 -1.74
N HIS A 116 9.86 7.45 -1.31
CA HIS A 116 8.77 8.04 -0.55
C HIS A 116 7.52 8.23 -1.41
N GLY A 117 6.45 7.57 -0.99
CA GLY A 117 5.20 7.55 -1.74
C GLY A 117 5.13 6.49 -2.84
N SER A 118 6.14 5.63 -3.01
CA SER A 118 6.05 4.43 -3.83
C SER A 118 5.00 3.46 -3.29
N ALA A 119 4.56 2.49 -4.10
CA ALA A 119 3.58 1.51 -3.66
C ALA A 119 4.11 0.68 -2.46
N LEU A 120 5.38 0.28 -2.49
CA LEU A 120 6.00 -0.48 -1.40
C LEU A 120 6.15 0.37 -0.13
N ASN A 121 6.58 1.63 -0.26
CA ASN A 121 6.64 2.54 0.88
C ASN A 121 5.26 2.76 1.52
N ARG A 122 4.22 2.97 0.70
CA ARG A 122 2.83 3.12 1.18
C ARG A 122 2.34 1.86 1.90
N ALA A 123 2.71 0.67 1.41
CA ALA A 123 2.39 -0.59 2.07
C ALA A 123 3.11 -0.72 3.43
N GLY A 124 4.41 -0.39 3.47
CA GLY A 124 5.20 -0.36 4.69
C GLY A 124 4.64 0.62 5.73
N MET A 125 4.20 1.79 5.30
CA MET A 125 3.55 2.78 6.17
C MET A 125 2.17 2.29 6.68
N ALA A 126 1.38 1.62 5.83
CA ALA A 126 0.13 0.99 6.26
C ALA A 126 0.37 -0.11 7.30
N TYR A 127 1.38 -0.95 7.09
CA TYR A 127 1.84 -1.95 8.06
C TYR A 127 2.30 -1.31 9.38
N LYS A 128 3.15 -0.28 9.31
CA LYS A 128 3.60 0.50 10.47
C LYS A 128 2.41 0.94 11.33
N ARG A 129 1.41 1.56 10.71
CA ARG A 129 0.22 2.04 11.44
C ARG A 129 -0.59 0.89 12.03
N ALA A 130 -0.79 -0.18 11.27
CA ALA A 130 -1.56 -1.34 11.73
C ALA A 130 -0.89 -2.04 12.92
N GLY A 131 0.44 -2.15 12.91
CA GLY A 131 1.24 -2.74 13.99
C GLY A 131 1.62 -1.77 15.11
N ARG A 132 1.35 -0.46 14.95
CA ARG A 132 1.82 0.62 15.83
C ARG A 132 3.34 0.62 16.00
N TRP A 133 4.05 0.36 14.90
CA TRP A 133 5.51 0.39 14.86
C TRP A 133 6.03 1.82 14.77
N ASP A 134 7.26 2.04 15.24
CA ASP A 134 7.91 3.35 15.17
C ASP A 134 8.36 3.69 13.74
N HIS A 135 8.73 2.66 12.97
CA HIS A 135 9.26 2.80 11.61
C HIS A 135 8.57 1.82 10.64
N PRO A 136 8.34 2.21 9.38
CA PRO A 136 7.98 1.25 8.33
C PRO A 136 9.23 0.47 7.89
N PRO A 137 9.06 -0.67 7.22
CA PRO A 137 10.13 -1.28 6.44
C PRO A 137 10.71 -0.29 5.42
N ASP A 138 12.00 -0.35 5.21
CA ASP A 138 12.78 0.48 4.29
C ASP A 138 13.07 -0.26 2.96
N GLU A 139 13.96 0.29 2.13
CA GLU A 139 14.41 -0.30 0.86
C GLU A 139 15.42 -1.43 1.09
N SER A 140 15.08 -2.41 1.92
CA SER A 140 15.96 -3.55 2.22
C SER A 140 15.21 -4.87 2.25
N GLY A 141 15.98 -5.95 2.15
CA GLY A 141 15.50 -7.33 2.15
C GLY A 141 14.83 -7.76 0.85
N VAL A 142 14.41 -9.02 0.83
CA VAL A 142 13.59 -9.57 -0.24
C VAL A 142 12.12 -9.45 0.11
N TRP A 143 11.40 -8.66 -0.68
CA TRP A 143 9.96 -8.48 -0.56
C TRP A 143 9.23 -9.51 -1.42
N LEU A 144 8.42 -10.36 -0.80
CA LEU A 144 7.43 -11.19 -1.48
C LEU A 144 6.07 -10.51 -1.42
N LEU A 145 5.44 -10.35 -2.57
CA LEU A 145 4.25 -9.53 -2.77
C LEU A 145 3.06 -10.37 -3.23
N MET A 146 1.88 -10.06 -2.70
CA MET A 146 0.60 -10.59 -3.20
C MET A 146 -0.14 -9.46 -3.92
N LEU A 147 -0.26 -9.57 -5.24
CA LEU A 147 -0.89 -8.59 -6.11
C LEU A 147 -2.32 -9.03 -6.46
N ALA A 148 -3.26 -8.09 -6.41
CA ALA A 148 -4.65 -8.25 -6.81
C ALA A 148 -4.90 -7.45 -8.10
N PRO A 149 -4.96 -8.10 -9.27
CA PRO A 149 -5.25 -7.47 -10.55
C PRO A 149 -6.62 -6.78 -10.57
N VAL A 150 -6.70 -5.60 -11.18
CA VAL A 150 -7.95 -4.85 -11.36
C VAL A 150 -8.22 -4.60 -12.85
N SER A 151 -7.19 -4.24 -13.61
CA SER A 151 -7.29 -3.99 -15.04
C SER A 151 -6.00 -4.39 -15.74
N ALA A 152 -6.10 -4.71 -17.03
CA ALA A 152 -4.94 -4.95 -17.87
C ALA A 152 -5.16 -4.36 -19.26
N SER A 153 -4.07 -3.94 -19.89
CA SER A 153 -4.05 -3.44 -21.26
C SER A 153 -2.78 -3.88 -21.95
N GLY A 154 -2.90 -4.39 -23.17
CA GLY A 154 -1.76 -4.86 -23.97
C GLY A 154 -2.14 -5.06 -25.43
N ARG A 155 -1.16 -5.46 -26.23
CA ARG A 155 -1.37 -5.92 -27.62
C ARG A 155 -1.24 -7.45 -27.64
N GLU A 156 -1.82 -8.11 -28.64
CA GLU A 156 -1.89 -9.58 -28.74
C GLU A 156 -0.51 -10.25 -28.66
N ASP A 157 0.55 -9.59 -29.14
CA ASP A 157 1.86 -10.22 -29.35
C ASP A 157 2.93 -9.83 -28.31
N GLY A 158 2.54 -9.27 -27.15
CA GLY A 158 3.51 -8.71 -26.21
C GLY A 158 3.11 -8.76 -24.74
N THR A 159 3.98 -8.20 -23.90
CA THR A 159 3.75 -8.09 -22.46
C THR A 159 2.59 -7.13 -22.18
N TRP A 160 1.65 -7.56 -21.34
CA TRP A 160 0.51 -6.77 -20.90
C TRP A 160 0.88 -5.91 -19.70
N PHE A 161 0.38 -4.69 -19.68
CA PHE A 161 0.43 -3.80 -18.52
C PHE A 161 -0.78 -4.08 -17.63
N TYR A 162 -0.51 -4.50 -16.40
CA TYR A 162 -1.52 -4.71 -15.37
C TYR A 162 -1.47 -3.58 -14.36
N SER A 163 -2.64 -3.20 -13.86
CA SER A 163 -2.80 -2.31 -12.71
C SER A 163 -3.71 -2.98 -11.69
N GLY A 164 -3.36 -2.83 -10.42
CA GLY A 164 -4.05 -3.51 -9.34
C GLY A 164 -3.70 -2.98 -7.97
N ARG A 165 -3.77 -3.86 -6.97
CA ARG A 165 -3.49 -3.56 -5.56
C ARG A 165 -2.42 -4.48 -5.00
N LEU A 166 -1.54 -3.95 -4.16
CA LEU A 166 -0.69 -4.76 -3.31
C LEU A 166 -1.48 -5.21 -2.08
N ALA A 167 -2.04 -6.42 -2.14
CA ALA A 167 -2.95 -6.96 -1.12
C ALA A 167 -2.22 -7.44 0.15
N GLY A 168 -0.92 -7.73 0.07
CA GLY A 168 -0.10 -8.09 1.22
C GLY A 168 1.35 -8.33 0.83
N PHE A 169 2.22 -8.41 1.83
CA PHE A 169 3.64 -8.68 1.63
C PHE A 169 4.25 -9.48 2.79
N VAL A 170 5.38 -10.11 2.51
CA VAL A 170 6.33 -10.67 3.47
C VAL A 170 7.72 -10.15 3.11
N ILE A 171 8.54 -9.80 4.10
CA ILE A 171 9.93 -9.38 3.87
C ILE A 171 10.85 -10.38 4.58
N VAL A 172 11.83 -10.88 3.83
CA VAL A 172 12.87 -11.79 4.30
C VAL A 172 14.20 -11.06 4.32
N TYR A 173 14.96 -11.24 5.39
CA TYR A 173 16.25 -10.61 5.63
C TYR A 173 17.34 -11.67 5.77
N ASP A 174 18.51 -11.29 5.27
CA ASP A 174 19.82 -11.82 5.65
C ASP A 174 20.29 -10.99 6.84
N ARG A 175 20.24 -11.55 8.05
CA ARG A 175 20.55 -10.78 9.28
C ARG A 175 21.98 -10.95 9.74
N ASP A 176 22.64 -12.03 9.36
CA ASP A 176 24.05 -12.28 9.68
C ASP A 176 25.02 -11.90 8.54
N GLU A 177 24.48 -11.38 7.44
CA GLU A 177 25.20 -10.90 6.26
C GLU A 177 26.01 -12.01 5.56
N ASP A 178 25.55 -13.27 5.68
CA ASP A 178 26.22 -14.44 5.10
C ASP A 178 25.77 -14.75 3.65
N GLY A 179 24.77 -14.01 3.16
CA GLY A 179 24.17 -14.14 1.83
C GLY A 179 22.94 -15.06 1.78
N ALA A 180 22.57 -15.71 2.89
CA ALA A 180 21.32 -16.46 3.01
C ALA A 180 20.22 -15.56 3.59
N TYR A 181 19.00 -15.67 3.05
CA TYR A 181 17.84 -14.97 3.62
C TYR A 181 17.09 -15.92 4.58
N GLU A 182 17.36 -15.84 5.87
CA GLU A 182 16.94 -16.83 6.87
C GLU A 182 15.87 -16.33 7.85
N SER A 183 15.58 -15.01 7.86
CA SER A 183 14.64 -14.42 8.81
C SER A 183 13.49 -13.69 8.13
N VAL A 184 12.25 -13.97 8.55
CA VAL A 184 11.09 -13.17 8.15
C VAL A 184 10.88 -12.03 9.14
N GLY A 185 11.21 -10.80 8.74
CA GLY A 185 11.07 -9.62 9.58
C GLY A 185 9.67 -9.00 9.58
N HIS A 186 8.98 -9.04 8.44
CA HIS A 186 7.70 -8.37 8.29
C HIS A 186 6.67 -9.22 7.54
N ILE A 187 5.43 -9.18 8.02
CA ILE A 187 4.28 -9.83 7.38
C ILE A 187 3.07 -8.90 7.49
N TRP A 188 2.43 -8.60 6.37
CA TRP A 188 1.25 -7.76 6.33
C TRP A 188 0.23 -8.19 5.28
N THR A 189 -1.05 -7.90 5.55
CA THR A 189 -2.15 -8.07 4.60
C THR A 189 -3.13 -6.92 4.80
N ALA A 190 -3.49 -6.26 3.71
CA ALA A 190 -4.47 -5.18 3.71
C ALA A 190 -5.83 -5.66 4.24
N THR A 191 -6.53 -4.79 4.96
CA THR A 191 -7.68 -5.16 5.81
C THR A 191 -8.78 -5.91 5.04
N ALA A 192 -9.18 -5.43 3.86
CA ALA A 192 -10.22 -6.04 3.03
C ALA A 192 -9.84 -7.44 2.49
N TRP A 193 -8.56 -7.78 2.54
CA TRP A 193 -8.01 -9.05 2.07
C TRP A 193 -7.68 -10.03 3.20
N GLN A 194 -7.84 -9.62 4.45
CA GLN A 194 -7.66 -10.50 5.59
C GLN A 194 -8.62 -11.69 5.51
N ARG A 195 -8.25 -12.79 6.16
CA ARG A 195 -9.00 -14.07 6.16
C ARG A 195 -9.09 -14.78 4.79
N ARG A 196 -8.40 -14.28 3.76
CA ARG A 196 -8.27 -14.95 2.44
C ARG A 196 -7.00 -15.81 2.30
N GLY A 197 -6.28 -16.05 3.41
CA GLY A 197 -5.08 -16.89 3.42
C GLY A 197 -3.83 -16.26 2.79
N ILE A 198 -3.82 -14.96 2.50
CA ILE A 198 -2.69 -14.26 1.86
C ILE A 198 -1.39 -14.40 2.68
N ALA A 199 -1.41 -14.02 3.96
CA ALA A 199 -0.24 -14.15 4.83
C ALA A 199 0.31 -15.58 4.89
N ARG A 200 -0.57 -16.59 4.92
CA ARG A 200 -0.17 -18.00 4.88
C ARG A 200 0.53 -18.37 3.57
N ARG A 201 -0.03 -17.95 2.44
CA ARG A 201 0.55 -18.21 1.11
C ARG A 201 1.91 -17.53 0.97
N LEU A 202 2.03 -16.27 1.41
CA LEU A 202 3.29 -15.54 1.38
C LEU A 202 4.36 -16.17 2.28
N LEU A 203 4.00 -16.58 3.50
CA LEU A 203 4.93 -17.26 4.40
C LEU A 203 5.36 -18.65 3.88
N ALA A 204 4.43 -19.39 3.26
CA ALA A 204 4.75 -20.64 2.61
C ALA A 204 5.72 -20.44 1.43
N GLU A 205 5.52 -19.36 0.65
CA GLU A 205 6.43 -19.00 -0.42
C GLU A 205 7.81 -18.59 0.09
N ALA A 206 7.88 -17.80 1.17
CA ALA A 206 9.15 -17.43 1.78
C ALA A 206 9.95 -18.70 2.17
N ARG A 207 9.28 -19.66 2.80
CA ARG A 207 9.89 -20.93 3.21
C ARG A 207 10.22 -21.88 2.05
N SER A 208 9.58 -21.72 0.89
CA SER A 208 9.88 -22.56 -0.29
C SER A 208 11.09 -22.05 -1.05
N ARG A 209 11.36 -20.74 -1.00
CA ARG A 209 12.46 -20.08 -1.72
C ARG A 209 13.71 -19.89 -0.88
N PHE A 210 13.52 -19.62 0.41
CA PHE A 210 14.59 -19.24 1.30
C PHE A 210 14.67 -20.19 2.50
N PRO A 211 15.87 -20.40 3.08
CA PRO A 211 16.05 -21.25 4.24
C PRO A 211 15.54 -20.55 5.52
N VAL A 212 14.28 -20.12 5.53
CA VAL A 212 13.67 -19.38 6.66
C VAL A 212 13.66 -20.26 7.90
N THR A 213 14.47 -19.89 8.89
CA THR A 213 14.56 -20.57 10.18
C THR A 213 13.83 -19.81 11.29
N SER A 214 13.63 -18.51 11.12
CA SER A 214 13.06 -17.64 12.15
C SER A 214 12.04 -16.64 11.60
N VAL A 215 11.18 -16.15 12.49
CA VAL A 215 10.32 -14.99 12.27
C VAL A 215 10.63 -14.00 13.39
N GLU A 216 10.85 -12.74 13.05
CA GLU A 216 11.30 -11.72 14.00
C GLU A 216 10.14 -11.18 14.84
N GLY A 217 10.35 -11.11 16.15
CA GLY A 217 9.45 -10.41 17.06
C GLY A 217 9.85 -8.95 17.26
N PRO A 218 9.02 -8.16 17.96
CA PRO A 218 7.76 -8.55 18.61
C PRO A 218 6.59 -8.74 17.63
N TYR A 219 5.58 -9.52 18.05
CA TYR A 219 4.37 -9.75 17.26
C TYR A 219 3.18 -8.98 17.81
N THR A 220 2.27 -8.58 16.94
CA THR A 220 0.90 -8.25 17.35
C THR A 220 0.19 -9.53 17.82
N GLU A 221 -0.90 -9.41 18.59
CA GLU A 221 -1.70 -10.57 19.02
C GLU A 221 -2.18 -11.42 17.84
N ALA A 222 -2.64 -10.76 16.76
CA ALA A 222 -3.05 -11.42 15.53
C ALA A 222 -1.87 -12.13 14.84
N GLY A 223 -0.67 -11.52 14.86
CA GLY A 223 0.55 -12.13 14.34
C GLY A 223 0.95 -13.39 15.13
N ALA A 224 0.92 -13.34 16.45
CA ALA A 224 1.22 -14.48 17.32
C ALA A 224 0.23 -15.64 17.09
N ALA A 225 -1.06 -15.34 16.96
CA ALA A 225 -2.09 -16.33 16.64
C ALA A 225 -1.88 -16.94 15.24
N PHE A 226 -1.52 -16.12 14.25
CA PHE A 226 -1.21 -16.58 12.90
C PHE A 226 -0.01 -17.53 12.88
N LEU A 227 1.10 -17.17 13.52
CA LEU A 227 2.32 -17.99 13.56
C LEU A 227 2.10 -19.32 14.28
N SER A 228 1.30 -19.30 15.35
CA SER A 228 0.88 -20.52 16.05
C SER A 228 0.09 -21.47 15.14
N ALA A 229 -0.72 -20.93 14.22
CA ALA A 229 -1.45 -21.70 13.22
C ALA A 229 -0.61 -22.09 11.99
N CYS A 230 0.63 -21.57 11.86
CA CYS A 230 1.53 -21.79 10.73
C CYS A 230 2.96 -22.08 11.23
N PRO A 231 3.16 -23.15 12.03
CA PRO A 231 4.44 -23.43 12.67
C PRO A 231 5.55 -23.61 11.62
N ALA A 232 6.78 -23.26 12.00
CA ALA A 232 7.95 -23.55 11.17
C ALA A 232 8.12 -25.06 10.98
N PRO A 233 8.63 -25.51 9.82
CA PRO A 233 9.07 -26.90 9.68
C PRO A 233 10.06 -27.22 10.79
N LYS A 234 9.92 -28.36 11.46
CA LYS A 234 10.95 -28.80 12.42
C LYS A 234 12.26 -29.00 11.65
N PRO A 235 13.39 -28.50 12.16
CA PRO A 235 14.68 -28.87 11.59
C PRO A 235 14.83 -30.40 11.63
N PRO A 236 15.48 -31.02 10.64
CA PRO A 236 15.75 -32.44 10.67
C PRO A 236 16.49 -32.80 11.97
N PRO A 237 16.23 -33.98 12.56
CA PRO A 237 16.96 -34.41 13.76
C PRO A 237 18.45 -34.40 13.44
N GLN A 238 19.23 -33.75 14.30
CA GLN A 238 20.69 -33.80 14.22
C GLN A 238 21.11 -35.24 14.51
N SER A 239 21.65 -35.91 13.49
CA SER A 239 22.20 -37.26 13.55
C SER A 239 23.59 -37.27 14.15
#